data_AF-A0A1F5S753-F1
#
_entry.id   AF-A0A1F5S753-F1
#
_cell.length_a   1.000
_cell.length_b   1.000
_cell.length_c   1.000
_cell.angle_alpha   90.00
_cell.angle_beta   90.00
_cell.angle_gamma   90.00
#
_symmetry.space_group_name_H-M   'P 1'
#
loop_
_entity.id
_entity.type
_entity.pdbx_description
1 polymer ?
#
loop_
_entity_poly.entity_id
_entity_poly.type
_entity_poly.pdbx_seq_one_letter_code
_entity_poly.pdbx_strand_id
1 'polypeptide(L)'
;MSAKELVLDFLNLMFILLLVAFCIVYFIAGNHFFAFSLFLQSMVPLAFFGVIFLVRLKLTRSEIKKRKKHGNTELVIYLNIFHKLVSDVVVFCSPILLGLLIYKARGFIDTIDVIILIAVFLIMFFWQRYIFSKER
;
A
#
# COMPACT_ATOMS: atom_id res chain seq x y z
N MET A 1 35.56 -22.46 3.85
CA MET A 1 34.60 -21.99 4.87
C MET A 1 35.28 -22.07 6.22
N SER A 2 35.32 -20.94 6.92
CA SER A 2 35.89 -20.86 8.27
C SER A 2 34.98 -21.57 9.27
N ALA A 3 35.53 -22.29 10.26
CA ALA A 3 34.74 -22.96 11.29
C ALA A 3 33.77 -22.01 12.03
N LYS A 4 34.12 -20.72 12.10
CA LYS A 4 33.25 -19.67 12.65
C LYS A 4 32.01 -19.39 11.79
N GLU A 5 32.14 -19.46 10.47
CA GLU A 5 31.03 -19.26 9.52
C GLU A 5 30.03 -20.42 9.64
N LEU A 6 30.54 -21.65 9.74
CA LEU A 6 29.71 -22.86 9.93
C LEU A 6 28.89 -22.82 11.22
N VAL A 7 29.49 -22.36 12.33
CA VAL A 7 28.78 -22.21 13.61
C VAL A 7 27.72 -21.11 13.51
N LEU A 8 28.01 -20.02 12.80
CA LEU A 8 27.08 -18.91 12.64
C LEU A 8 25.90 -19.30 11.75
N ASP A 9 26.14 -20.03 10.66
CA ASP A 9 25.10 -20.58 9.79
C ASP A 9 24.22 -21.60 10.53
N PHE A 10 24.82 -22.46 11.36
CA PHE A 10 24.08 -23.41 12.19
C PHE A 10 23.18 -22.69 13.21
N LEU A 11 23.69 -21.66 13.88
CA LEU A 11 22.94 -20.88 14.86
C LEU A 11 21.78 -20.11 14.20
N ASN A 12 22.02 -19.57 13.00
CA ASN A 12 21.01 -18.88 12.22
C ASN A 12 19.91 -19.85 11.75
N LEU A 13 20.29 -21.05 11.31
CA LEU A 13 19.37 -22.10 10.92
C LEU A 13 18.53 -22.58 12.11
N MET A 14 19.16 -22.81 13.28
CA MET A 14 18.45 -23.12 14.52
C MET A 14 17.45 -22.02 14.90
N PHE A 15 17.85 -20.75 14.81
CA PHE A 15 16.99 -19.62 15.12
C PHE A 15 15.76 -19.58 14.19
N ILE A 16 15.95 -19.77 12.88
CA ILE A 16 14.85 -19.84 11.91
C ILE A 16 13.92 -21.01 12.26
N LEU A 17 14.46 -22.17 12.58
CA LEU A 17 13.68 -23.37 12.94
C LEU A 17 12.84 -23.13 14.20
N LEU A 18 13.42 -22.47 15.21
CA LEU A 18 12.74 -22.09 16.44
C LEU A 18 11.64 -21.05 16.19
N LEU A 19 11.90 -20.08 15.32
CA LEU A 19 10.93 -19.06 14.94
C LEU A 19 9.75 -19.67 14.19
N VAL A 20 10.00 -20.59 13.26
CA VAL A 20 8.95 -21.33 12.56
C VAL A 20 8.13 -22.18 13.53
N ALA A 21 8.78 -22.92 14.43
CA ALA A 21 8.09 -23.71 15.45
C ALA A 21 7.24 -22.82 16.37
N PHE A 22 7.75 -21.66 16.79
CA PHE A 22 7.02 -20.70 17.60
C PHE A 22 5.81 -20.14 16.86
N CYS A 23 5.94 -19.77 15.59
CA CYS A 23 4.81 -19.34 14.78
C CYS A 23 3.73 -20.43 14.69
N ILE A 24 4.12 -21.68 14.43
CA ILE A 24 3.18 -22.80 14.34
C ILE A 24 2.42 -22.97 15.67
N VAL A 25 3.13 -22.99 16.80
CA VAL A 25 2.51 -23.13 18.13
C VAL A 25 1.62 -21.93 18.44
N TYR A 26 2.05 -20.70 18.15
CA TYR A 26 1.27 -19.49 18.36
C TYR A 26 -0.04 -19.49 17.55
N PHE A 27 0.01 -19.91 16.28
CA PHE A 27 -1.17 -19.94 15.43
C PHE A 27 -2.12 -21.10 15.75
N ILE A 28 -1.58 -22.30 16.05
CA ILE A 28 -2.39 -23.50 16.32
C ILE A 28 -2.92 -23.50 17.76
N ALA A 29 -2.04 -23.34 18.76
CA ALA A 29 -2.43 -23.42 20.17
C ALA A 29 -3.16 -22.15 20.66
N GLY A 30 -2.84 -20.99 20.09
CA GLY A 30 -3.48 -19.72 20.45
C GLY A 30 -4.83 -19.47 19.78
N ASN A 31 -5.27 -20.34 18.86
CA ASN A 31 -6.47 -20.13 18.02
C ASN A 31 -6.49 -18.76 17.31
N HIS A 32 -5.32 -18.14 17.13
CA HIS A 32 -5.15 -16.82 16.53
C HIS A 32 -5.25 -16.86 15.01
N PHE A 33 -5.42 -18.05 14.42
CA PHE A 33 -5.62 -18.22 12.99
C PHE A 33 -6.85 -17.45 12.48
N PHE A 34 -7.92 -17.39 13.29
CA PHE A 34 -9.11 -16.60 12.96
C PHE A 34 -8.83 -15.09 12.99
N ALA A 35 -8.14 -14.59 14.02
CA ALA A 35 -7.77 -13.18 14.10
C ALA A 35 -6.80 -12.77 12.97
N PHE A 36 -5.88 -13.67 12.60
CA PHE A 36 -4.95 -13.46 11.50
C PHE A 36 -5.64 -13.51 10.13
N SER A 37 -6.63 -14.39 9.93
CA SER A 37 -7.40 -14.41 8.69
C SER A 37 -8.25 -13.15 8.53
N LEU A 38 -8.87 -12.66 9.61
CA LEU A 38 -9.57 -11.37 9.65
C LEU A 38 -8.62 -10.20 9.37
N PHE A 39 -7.41 -10.23 9.93
CA PHE A 39 -6.38 -9.23 9.63
C PHE A 39 -5.97 -9.24 8.15
N LEU A 40 -5.70 -10.42 7.58
CA LEU A 40 -5.36 -10.56 6.17
C LEU A 40 -6.51 -10.10 5.26
N GLN A 41 -7.75 -10.46 5.57
CA GLN A 41 -8.93 -9.99 4.84
C GLN A 41 -9.06 -8.46 4.91
N SER A 42 -8.77 -7.87 6.07
CA SER A 42 -8.75 -6.41 6.25
C SER A 42 -7.62 -5.73 5.45
N MET A 43 -6.55 -6.46 5.12
CA MET A 43 -5.46 -5.97 4.28
C MET A 43 -5.73 -6.11 2.77
N VAL A 44 -6.70 -6.92 2.33
CA VAL A 44 -7.02 -7.11 0.90
C VAL A 44 -7.38 -5.81 0.19
N PRO A 45 -8.27 -4.93 0.72
CA PRO A 45 -8.59 -3.65 0.09
C PRO A 45 -7.35 -2.76 -0.02
N LEU A 46 -6.55 -2.74 1.04
CA LEU A 46 -5.26 -2.04 1.14
C LEU A 46 -4.28 -2.48 0.06
N ALA A 47 -4.15 -3.78 -0.17
CA ALA A 47 -3.30 -4.36 -1.21
C ALA A 47 -3.78 -3.96 -2.61
N PHE A 48 -5.11 -3.98 -2.86
CA PHE A 48 -5.69 -3.55 -4.13
C PHE A 48 -5.37 -2.07 -4.43
N PHE A 49 -5.54 -1.18 -3.45
CA PHE A 49 -5.16 0.23 -3.57
C PHE A 49 -3.65 0.40 -3.79
N GLY A 50 -2.82 -0.34 -3.08
CA GLY A 50 -1.37 -0.31 -3.24
C GLY A 50 -0.93 -0.68 -4.66
N VAL A 51 -1.52 -1.71 -5.25
CA VAL A 51 -1.23 -2.12 -6.63
C VAL A 51 -1.64 -1.04 -7.64
N ILE A 52 -2.85 -0.48 -7.51
CA ILE A 52 -3.31 0.60 -8.40
C ILE A 52 -2.40 1.83 -8.29
N PHE A 53 -2.01 2.19 -7.06
CA PHE A 53 -1.09 3.30 -6.82
C PHE A 53 0.27 3.07 -7.49
N LEU A 54 0.86 1.88 -7.35
CA LEU A 54 2.11 1.52 -7.99
C LEU A 54 2.03 1.58 -9.53
N VAL A 55 0.92 1.09 -10.10
CA VAL A 55 0.67 1.16 -11.55
C VAL A 55 0.58 2.61 -12.01
N ARG A 56 -0.21 3.46 -11.32
CA ARG A 56 -0.35 4.88 -11.65
C ARG A 56 0.99 5.61 -11.54
N LEU A 57 1.77 5.34 -10.50
CA LEU A 57 3.09 5.93 -10.30
C LEU A 57 4.06 5.56 -11.44
N LYS A 58 4.02 4.31 -11.91
CA LYS A 58 4.81 3.86 -13.07
C LYS A 58 4.41 4.58 -14.36
N LEU A 59 3.10 4.76 -14.59
CA LEU A 59 2.59 5.48 -15.77
C LEU A 59 3.01 6.96 -15.74
N THR A 60 2.79 7.67 -14.63
CA THR A 60 3.18 9.08 -14.47
C THR A 60 4.69 9.27 -14.68
N ARG A 61 5.53 8.37 -14.13
CA ARG A 61 6.99 8.44 -14.32
C ARG A 61 7.40 8.24 -15.79
N SER A 62 6.67 7.40 -16.52
CA SER A 62 6.89 7.17 -17.96
C SER A 62 6.51 8.40 -18.79
N GLU A 63 5.38 9.04 -18.50
CA GLU A 63 4.93 10.27 -19.18
C GLU A 63 5.92 11.43 -18.96
N ILE A 64 6.42 11.61 -17.74
CA ILE A 64 7.42 12.66 -17.42
C ILE A 64 8.72 12.44 -18.22
N LYS A 65 9.19 11.18 -18.34
CA LYS A 65 10.38 10.87 -19.15
C LYS A 65 10.18 11.17 -20.63
N LYS A 66 8.98 10.89 -21.18
CA LYS A 66 8.66 11.21 -22.58
C LYS A 66 8.60 12.72 -22.82
N ARG A 67 8.01 13.49 -21.91
CA ARG A 67 7.91 14.95 -22.02
C ARG A 67 9.27 15.66 -21.90
N LYS A 68 10.16 15.20 -21.01
CA LYS A 68 11.55 15.72 -20.93
C LYS A 68 12.36 15.52 -22.21
N LYS A 69 12.08 14.47 -23.00
CA LYS A 69 12.74 14.25 -24.30
C LYS A 69 12.26 15.20 -25.40
N HIS A 70 11.09 15.81 -25.27
CA HIS A 70 10.50 16.69 -26.28
C HIS A 70 10.79 18.19 -26.07
N GLY A 71 11.73 18.54 -25.17
CA GLY A 71 12.25 19.92 -25.04
C GLY A 71 11.27 20.96 -24.47
N ASN A 72 10.02 20.60 -24.19
CA ASN A 72 8.99 21.52 -23.69
C ASN A 72 9.07 21.71 -22.16
N THR A 73 10.26 22.11 -21.70
CA THR A 73 10.62 22.06 -20.27
C THR A 73 10.20 23.33 -19.53
N GLU A 74 10.05 24.48 -20.21
CA GLU A 74 9.94 25.77 -19.52
C GLU A 74 8.53 26.17 -19.09
N LEU A 75 7.48 25.72 -19.78
CA LEU A 75 6.09 26.17 -19.52
C LEU A 75 5.30 25.29 -18.53
N VAL A 76 5.82 24.10 -18.17
CA VAL A 76 5.11 23.14 -17.30
C VAL A 76 5.68 23.13 -15.86
N ILE A 77 6.81 23.78 -15.62
CA ILE A 77 7.52 23.75 -14.32
C ILE A 77 6.74 24.47 -13.21
N TYR A 78 5.87 25.44 -13.52
CA TYR A 78 5.15 26.21 -12.51
C TYR A 78 3.83 25.62 -12.02
N LEU A 79 3.45 24.44 -12.51
CA LEU A 79 2.36 23.66 -11.93
C LEU A 79 2.89 22.36 -11.32
N ASN A 80 3.76 22.58 -10.34
CA ASN A 80 3.69 21.93 -9.04
C ASN A 80 3.48 20.41 -9.08
N ILE A 81 4.34 19.72 -9.84
CA ILE A 81 4.41 18.25 -9.93
C ILE A 81 4.43 17.62 -8.52
N PHE A 82 5.08 18.29 -7.56
CA PHE A 82 5.06 17.90 -6.16
C PHE A 82 3.65 17.96 -5.55
N HIS A 83 2.89 19.03 -5.75
CA HIS A 83 1.53 19.13 -5.22
C HIS A 83 0.56 18.17 -5.91
N LYS A 84 0.76 17.88 -7.20
CA LYS A 84 0.00 16.83 -7.90
C LYS A 84 0.32 15.44 -7.36
N LEU A 85 1.59 15.17 -7.07
CA LEU A 85 2.03 13.91 -6.48
C LEU A 85 1.55 13.77 -5.02
N VAL A 86 1.60 14.84 -4.23
CA VAL A 86 1.03 14.89 -2.87
C VAL A 86 -0.48 14.70 -2.93
N SER A 87 -1.18 15.36 -3.86
CA SER A 87 -2.61 15.17 -4.06
C SER A 87 -2.95 13.72 -4.44
N ASP A 88 -2.18 13.11 -5.35
CA ASP A 88 -2.35 11.70 -5.72
C ASP A 88 -2.17 10.82 -4.48
N VAL A 89 -1.07 11.00 -3.74
CA VAL A 89 -0.80 10.25 -2.50
C VAL A 89 -1.93 10.42 -1.49
N VAL A 90 -2.44 11.63 -1.28
CA VAL A 90 -3.54 11.89 -0.34
C VAL A 90 -4.81 11.16 -0.77
N VAL A 91 -5.16 11.16 -2.06
CA VAL A 91 -6.35 10.49 -2.60
C VAL A 91 -6.27 8.97 -2.48
N PHE A 92 -5.06 8.38 -2.57
CA PHE A 92 -4.86 6.95 -2.37
C PHE A 92 -4.72 6.55 -0.91
N CYS A 93 -4.06 7.36 -0.09
CA CYS A 93 -3.85 7.09 1.33
C CYS A 93 -5.11 7.37 2.18
N SER A 94 -6.00 8.26 1.77
CA SER A 94 -7.22 8.58 2.53
C SER A 94 -8.15 7.39 2.77
N PRO A 95 -8.55 6.56 1.76
CA PRO A 95 -9.36 5.38 2.02
C PRO A 95 -8.61 4.32 2.83
N ILE A 96 -7.28 4.24 2.70
CA ILE A 96 -6.45 3.34 3.49
C ILE A 96 -6.47 3.72 4.98
N LEU A 97 -6.29 5.01 5.28
CA LEU A 97 -6.33 5.53 6.65
C LEU A 97 -7.72 5.39 7.27
N LEU A 98 -8.78 5.62 6.49
CA LEU A 98 -10.16 5.36 6.91
C LEU A 98 -10.39 3.88 7.23
N GLY A 99 -9.90 2.96 6.40
CA GLY A 99 -9.98 1.52 6.66
C GLY A 99 -9.24 1.10 7.94
N LEU A 100 -8.04 1.64 8.17
CA LEU A 100 -7.28 1.44 9.41
C LEU A 100 -8.01 1.99 10.64
N LEU A 101 -8.67 3.15 10.51
CA LEU A 101 -9.48 3.74 11.59
C LEU A 101 -10.70 2.88 11.94
N ILE A 102 -11.44 2.42 10.92
CA ILE A 102 -12.60 1.53 11.10
C ILE A 102 -12.16 0.23 11.78
N TYR A 103 -11.06 -0.37 11.31
CA TYR A 103 -10.49 -1.57 11.91
C TYR A 103 -10.08 -1.35 13.38
N LYS A 104 -9.43 -0.24 13.71
CA LYS A 104 -9.06 0.07 15.10
C LYS A 104 -10.28 0.31 16.00
N ALA A 105 -11.37 0.85 15.45
CA ALA A 105 -12.57 1.19 16.20
C ALA A 105 -13.51 -0.01 16.43
N ARG A 106 -13.67 -0.89 15.43
CA ARG A 106 -14.63 -2.02 15.46
C ARG A 106 -13.97 -3.40 15.52
N GLY A 107 -12.68 -3.51 15.21
CA GLY A 107 -11.93 -4.78 15.19
C GLY A 107 -12.16 -5.64 13.94
N PHE A 108 -13.14 -5.28 13.10
CA PHE A 108 -13.45 -5.92 11.82
C PHE A 108 -13.89 -4.85 10.81
N ILE A 109 -13.72 -5.15 9.53
CA ILE A 109 -14.20 -4.32 8.42
C ILE A 109 -15.32 -5.10 7.73
N ASP A 110 -16.55 -4.58 7.78
CA ASP A 110 -17.69 -5.21 7.15
C ASP A 110 -17.74 -4.93 5.64
N THR A 111 -18.54 -5.72 4.91
CA THR A 111 -18.75 -5.54 3.46
C THR A 111 -19.28 -4.13 3.13
N ILE A 112 -20.09 -3.55 4.02
CA ILE A 112 -20.61 -2.18 3.88
C ILE A 112 -19.47 -1.17 4.01
N ASP A 113 -18.54 -1.37 4.93
CA ASP A 113 -17.37 -0.50 5.11
C ASP A 113 -16.49 -0.55 3.86
N VAL A 114 -16.31 -1.72 3.26
CA VAL A 114 -15.57 -1.87 1.98
C VAL A 114 -16.24 -1.08 0.86
N ILE A 115 -17.58 -1.14 0.74
CA ILE A 115 -18.33 -0.36 -0.26
C ILE A 115 -18.17 1.15 -0.02
N ILE A 116 -18.21 1.60 1.24
CA ILE A 116 -18.01 3.01 1.61
C ILE A 116 -16.58 3.45 1.26
N LEU A 117 -15.57 2.63 1.55
CA LEU A 117 -14.16 2.93 1.21
C LEU A 117 -13.95 3.05 -0.30
N ILE A 118 -14.58 2.18 -1.09
CA ILE A 118 -14.54 2.25 -2.56
C ILE A 118 -15.27 3.50 -3.06
N ALA A 119 -16.43 3.82 -2.51
CA ALA A 119 -17.19 5.01 -2.89
C ALA A 119 -16.41 6.31 -2.58
N VAL A 120 -15.80 6.41 -1.39
CA VAL A 120 -14.94 7.53 -1.00
C VAL A 120 -13.74 7.65 -1.95
N PHE A 121 -13.08 6.54 -2.26
CA PHE A 121 -11.98 6.55 -3.23
C PHE A 121 -12.43 7.03 -4.61
N LEU A 122 -13.56 6.54 -5.13
CA LEU A 122 -14.07 6.96 -6.44
C LEU A 122 -14.40 8.45 -6.45
N ILE A 123 -15.09 8.95 -5.43
CA ILE A 123 -15.42 10.38 -5.31
C ILE A 123 -14.14 11.22 -5.32
N MET A 124 -13.15 10.86 -4.50
CA MET A 124 -11.88 11.60 -4.44
C MET A 124 -11.07 11.47 -5.73
N PHE A 125 -11.09 10.32 -6.39
CA PHE A 125 -10.43 10.09 -7.67
C PHE A 125 -11.07 10.91 -8.79
N PHE A 126 -12.40 10.94 -8.88
CA PHE A 126 -13.13 11.76 -9.85
C PHE A 126 -12.95 13.26 -9.57
N TRP A 127 -13.02 13.67 -8.30
CA TRP A 127 -12.76 15.04 -7.88
C TRP A 127 -11.37 15.50 -8.28
N GLN A 128 -10.35 14.69 -7.99
CA GLN A 128 -8.99 14.95 -8.39
C GLN A 128 -8.84 15.02 -9.91
N ARG A 129 -9.44 14.08 -10.64
CA ARG A 129 -9.41 14.08 -12.10
C ARG A 129 -10.09 15.31 -12.67
N TYR A 130 -11.17 15.80 -12.07
CA TYR A 130 -11.89 17.00 -12.49
C TYR A 130 -11.06 18.27 -12.25
N ILE A 131 -10.43 18.41 -11.08
CA ILE A 131 -9.58 19.58 -10.77
C ILE A 131 -8.39 19.65 -11.71
N PHE A 132 -7.71 18.53 -11.97
CA PHE A 132 -6.51 18.48 -12.81
C PHE A 132 -6.80 18.20 -14.29
N SER A 133 -8.06 18.09 -14.74
CA SER A 133 -8.37 17.99 -16.18
C SER A 133 -8.33 19.34 -16.89
N LYS A 134 -8.49 20.46 -16.14
CA LYS A 134 -8.40 21.82 -16.67
C LYS A 134 -6.98 22.27 -17.04
N GLU A 135 -5.96 21.47 -16.70
CA GLU A 135 -4.55 21.73 -16.99
C GLU A 135 -3.97 20.85 -18.13
N ARG A 136 -4.82 20.09 -18.83
CA ARG A 136 -4.40 19.28 -19.98
C ARG A 136 -4.57 20.01 -21.30
#